data_AF-A0A9P6ZV66-F1
#
_entry.id   AF-A0A9P6ZV66-F1
#
_cell.length_a   1.000
_cell.length_b   1.000
_cell.length_c   1.000
_cell.angle_alpha   90.00
_cell.angle_beta   90.00
_cell.angle_gamma   90.00
#
_symmetry.space_group_name_H-M   'P 1'
#
loop_
_entity.id
_entity.type
_entity.pdbx_description
1 polymer ?
#
loop_
_entity_poly.entity_id
_entity_poly.type
_entity_poly.pdbx_seq_one_letter_code
_entity_poly.pdbx_strand_id
1 'polypeptide(L)'
;MHFRLSSQKIRHHYDDDPATVRSVNHQRLKSVSARLASTIAARNIISAIQQREIVHRLDIGNSSMGDEGCVQLFNFLDSPAGRKCKNSLTELYLTRNGIGAKGLLAVSKFIKDNDVLRELCLSGNPLSTNADVIGQFTTALNSSRLCTLQLIHNGTLSDNFIRAFLPSLNARYLRQLGLSATNITRVVIPIIIEYVTSSRCRLDRLQCNANSLTLPGAREIINAIERENYSLFRVNLDDLHIDEYDGDGEERTLAWQEGWRILNNAAQRNLTKKIRVKKQAVTLLLYSRALFLRSGMRDLHGGAPNFASVSALNRLSASVKSNVISAPSMFFQLPEEIQQEIIALLAPDLSHRQRIRVVAFAADFRTLPQLGEPHLEPANTAHLPAFMRAGLSRQSDTTAKVPHEGSWKPPVWWECACPEGKRRNCRTLHRWERERRDVWLTRVGCDVWEPEFAVRDAEL
;
A
#
# COMPACT_ATOMS: atom_id res chain seq x y z
N MET A 1 -25.29 -13.26 20.74
CA MET A 1 -24.58 -14.54 20.56
C MET A 1 -23.19 -14.28 19.98
N HIS A 2 -22.14 -14.45 20.79
CA HIS A 2 -20.75 -14.21 20.38
C HIS A 2 -20.20 -15.42 19.62
N PHE A 3 -20.02 -15.30 18.31
CA PHE A 3 -19.12 -16.21 17.59
C PHE A 3 -17.66 -15.82 17.87
N ARG A 4 -17.10 -16.37 18.96
CA ARG A 4 -15.65 -16.42 19.17
C ARG A 4 -15.08 -17.49 18.23
N LEU A 5 -14.59 -17.08 17.06
CA LEU A 5 -13.59 -17.87 16.35
C LEU A 5 -12.31 -17.81 17.17
N SER A 6 -12.00 -18.91 17.87
CA SER A 6 -10.74 -19.16 18.56
C SER A 6 -9.61 -19.29 17.53
N SER A 7 -9.21 -18.18 16.93
CA SER A 7 -7.92 -18.09 16.26
C SER A 7 -6.86 -18.05 17.37
N GLN A 8 -6.32 -19.22 17.71
CA GLN A 8 -4.98 -19.31 18.28
C GLN A 8 -4.01 -18.75 17.24
N LYS A 9 -3.94 -17.41 17.14
CA LYS A 9 -2.80 -16.75 16.52
C LYS A 9 -1.62 -17.13 17.37
N ILE A 10 -0.80 -18.05 16.86
CA ILE A 10 0.58 -18.22 17.30
C ILE A 10 1.19 -16.82 17.23
N ARG A 11 1.25 -16.15 18.39
CA ARG A 11 1.97 -14.90 18.56
C ARG A 11 3.41 -15.27 18.24
N HIS A 12 3.93 -14.81 17.11
CA HIS A 12 5.38 -14.73 16.97
C HIS A 12 5.85 -13.94 18.18
N HIS A 13 6.70 -14.54 19.03
CA HIS A 13 7.45 -13.77 20.00
C HIS A 13 8.43 -12.93 19.18
N TYR A 14 8.02 -11.69 18.88
CA TYR A 14 8.78 -10.72 18.08
C TYR A 14 10.09 -10.29 18.75
N ASP A 15 10.31 -10.72 20.00
CA ASP A 15 11.46 -10.37 20.81
C ASP A 15 12.74 -11.12 20.39
N ASP A 16 12.60 -12.23 19.67
CA ASP A 16 13.71 -13.11 19.27
C ASP A 16 14.07 -13.03 17.77
N ASP A 17 13.50 -12.07 17.02
CA ASP A 17 13.80 -11.94 15.59
C ASP A 17 15.20 -11.31 15.38
N PRO A 18 16.18 -12.05 14.81
CA PRO A 18 17.54 -11.55 14.62
C PRO A 18 17.61 -10.35 13.66
N ALA A 19 16.59 -10.16 12.80
CA ALA A 19 16.48 -9.03 11.87
C ALA A 19 15.80 -7.79 12.49
N THR A 20 15.52 -7.81 13.80
CA THR A 20 15.01 -6.67 14.55
C THR A 20 16.16 -5.98 15.30
N VAL A 21 16.32 -4.67 15.07
CA VAL A 21 17.17 -3.81 15.88
C VAL A 21 16.29 -3.03 16.84
N ARG A 22 16.57 -3.19 18.14
CA ARG A 22 15.92 -2.44 19.21
C ARG A 22 16.89 -1.52 19.90
N SER A 23 16.39 -0.37 20.34
CA SER A 23 17.15 0.47 21.24
C SER A 23 17.22 -0.15 22.63
N VAL A 24 18.41 -0.14 23.23
CA VAL A 24 18.58 -0.48 24.63
C VAL A 24 18.37 0.79 25.43
N ASN A 25 17.34 0.81 26.30
CA ASN A 25 17.07 1.94 27.18
C ASN A 25 18.30 2.24 28.06
N HIS A 26 19.12 3.21 27.66
CA HIS A 26 20.24 3.65 28.46
C HIS A 26 19.76 4.69 29.46
N GLN A 27 19.43 4.25 30.68
CA GLN A 27 19.16 5.16 31.81
C GLN A 27 20.26 6.22 32.01
N ARG A 28 21.50 5.90 31.58
CA ARG A 28 22.69 6.77 31.61
C ARG A 28 22.65 7.97 30.66
N LEU A 29 21.76 8.01 29.65
CA LEU A 29 21.65 9.16 28.74
C LEU A 29 20.83 10.32 29.32
N LYS A 30 20.12 10.11 30.43
CA LYS A 30 19.27 11.13 31.06
C LYS A 30 20.04 12.29 31.70
N SER A 31 21.32 12.10 32.02
CA SER A 31 22.17 13.10 32.68
C SER A 31 23.04 13.92 31.73
N VAL A 32 22.91 13.71 30.42
CA VAL A 32 23.74 14.35 29.38
C VAL A 32 22.88 15.32 28.57
N SER A 33 23.49 16.38 28.00
CA SER A 33 22.77 17.33 27.15
C SER A 33 22.02 16.62 26.00
N ALA A 34 20.80 17.08 25.69
CA ALA A 34 19.92 16.43 24.72
C ALA A 34 20.57 16.23 23.34
N ARG A 35 21.39 17.19 22.89
CA ARG A 35 22.12 17.10 21.60
C ARG A 35 23.16 15.99 21.60
N LEU A 36 23.93 15.86 22.69
CA LEU A 36 24.94 14.82 22.81
C LEU A 36 24.29 13.44 22.98
N ALA A 37 23.21 13.34 23.77
CA ALA A 37 22.42 12.12 23.91
C ALA A 37 21.87 11.65 22.55
N SER A 38 21.34 12.57 21.75
CA SER A 38 20.84 12.34 20.39
C SER A 38 21.91 11.77 19.45
N THR A 39 23.11 12.36 19.43
CA THR A 39 24.21 11.89 18.58
C THR A 39 24.74 10.53 19.03
N ILE A 40 24.87 10.31 20.34
CA ILE A 40 25.31 9.01 20.88
C ILE A 40 24.29 7.92 20.55
N ALA A 41 22.99 8.19 20.74
CA ALA A 41 21.93 7.25 20.42
C ALA A 41 21.97 6.84 18.94
N ALA A 42 22.07 7.81 18.03
CA ALA A 42 22.16 7.55 16.60
C ALA A 42 23.40 6.70 16.25
N ARG A 43 24.57 7.02 16.81
CA ARG A 43 25.80 6.22 16.58
C ARG A 43 25.66 4.79 17.07
N ASN A 44 25.06 4.57 18.23
CA ASN A 44 24.84 3.23 18.78
C ASN A 44 23.90 2.41 17.89
N ILE A 45 22.82 3.03 17.41
CA ILE A 45 21.88 2.39 16.49
C ILE A 45 22.55 2.06 15.16
N ILE A 46 23.33 2.99 14.59
CA ILE A 46 24.08 2.75 13.35
C ILE A 46 25.05 1.57 13.52
N SER A 47 25.80 1.53 14.64
CA SER A 47 26.70 0.41 14.94
C SER A 47 25.93 -0.92 15.06
N ALA A 48 24.74 -0.91 15.67
CA ALA A 48 23.91 -2.11 15.78
C ALA A 48 23.36 -2.59 14.43
N ILE A 49 23.07 -1.66 13.51
CA ILE A 49 22.68 -1.97 12.13
C ILE A 49 23.87 -2.58 11.37
N GLN A 50 25.06 -2.01 11.50
CA GLN A 50 26.27 -2.47 10.79
C GLN A 50 26.72 -3.89 11.18
N GLN A 51 26.43 -4.31 12.41
CA GLN A 51 26.73 -5.66 12.89
C GLN A 51 25.77 -6.73 12.36
N ARG A 52 24.70 -6.33 11.65
CA ARG A 52 23.66 -7.24 11.17
C ARG A 52 23.69 -7.32 9.65
N GLU A 53 23.49 -8.54 9.16
CA GLU A 53 23.43 -8.77 7.73
C GLU A 53 22.14 -8.22 7.12
N ILE A 54 21.02 -8.37 7.81
CA ILE A 54 19.67 -7.99 7.37
C ILE A 54 18.94 -7.33 8.55
N VAL A 55 18.27 -6.21 8.28
CA VAL A 55 17.40 -5.53 9.25
C VAL A 55 16.05 -5.28 8.60
N HIS A 56 15.00 -5.89 9.13
CA HIS A 56 13.62 -5.71 8.67
C HIS A 56 12.84 -4.74 9.54
N ARG A 57 13.16 -4.71 10.84
CA ARG A 57 12.48 -3.88 11.83
C ARG A 57 13.50 -3.06 12.60
N LEU A 58 13.27 -1.76 12.66
CA LEU A 58 14.00 -0.84 13.52
C LEU A 58 13.04 -0.26 14.54
N ASP A 59 13.11 -0.74 15.78
CA ASP A 59 12.29 -0.28 16.89
C ASP A 59 13.16 0.49 17.88
N ILE A 60 13.21 1.80 17.65
CA ILE A 60 14.05 2.72 18.42
C ILE A 60 13.18 3.75 19.14
N GLY A 61 12.01 3.31 19.62
CA GLY A 61 11.16 4.13 20.47
C GLY A 61 11.88 4.56 21.76
N ASN A 62 11.60 5.77 22.24
CA ASN A 62 12.14 6.31 23.49
C ASN A 62 13.69 6.33 23.56
N SER A 63 14.35 6.57 22.42
CA SER A 63 15.81 6.55 22.29
C SER A 63 16.45 7.92 22.36
N SER A 64 15.66 8.97 22.63
CA SER A 64 16.13 10.36 22.64
C SER A 64 16.85 10.78 21.35
N MET A 65 16.39 10.27 20.20
CA MET A 65 17.04 10.53 18.91
C MET A 65 17.10 12.02 18.57
N GLY A 66 16.06 12.79 18.93
CA GLY A 66 15.90 14.18 18.52
C GLY A 66 15.98 14.38 17.00
N ASP A 67 15.98 15.63 16.59
CA ASP A 67 16.15 15.99 15.17
C ASP A 67 17.52 15.59 14.62
N GLU A 68 18.60 15.90 15.35
CA GLU A 68 19.97 15.69 14.87
C GLU A 68 20.32 14.21 14.72
N GLY A 69 19.90 13.37 15.67
CA GLY A 69 20.10 11.92 15.62
C GLY A 69 19.27 11.26 14.53
N CYS A 70 18.04 11.73 14.28
CA CYS A 70 17.26 11.31 13.12
C CYS A 70 17.96 11.66 11.81
N VAL A 71 18.43 12.90 11.65
CA VAL A 71 19.20 13.32 10.47
C VAL A 71 20.43 12.43 10.28
N GLN A 72 21.18 12.15 11.34
CA GLN A 72 22.35 11.28 11.28
C GLN A 72 22.00 9.85 10.85
N LEU A 73 20.95 9.25 11.42
CA LEU A 73 20.48 7.92 11.06
C LEU A 73 20.06 7.85 9.59
N PHE A 74 19.25 8.80 9.11
CA PHE A 74 18.77 8.78 7.74
C PHE A 74 19.85 9.12 6.71
N ASN A 75 20.82 9.97 7.06
CA ASN A 75 22.01 10.17 6.24
C ASN A 75 22.84 8.88 6.13
N PHE A 76 22.98 8.12 7.22
CA PHE A 76 23.62 6.80 7.18
C PHE A 76 22.83 5.82 6.30
N LEU A 77 21.51 5.73 6.45
CA LEU A 77 20.66 4.83 5.65
C LEU A 77 20.69 5.17 4.15
N ASP A 78 20.91 6.43 3.79
CA ASP A 78 21.06 6.87 2.39
C ASP A 78 22.49 6.64 1.83
N SER A 79 23.48 6.49 2.72
CA SER A 79 24.86 6.20 2.35
C SER A 79 25.04 4.80 1.74
N PRO A 80 26.13 4.53 1.00
CA PRO A 80 26.42 3.19 0.48
C PRO A 80 26.46 2.11 1.57
N ALA A 81 26.94 2.44 2.77
CA ALA A 81 27.01 1.51 3.90
C ALA A 81 25.63 1.16 4.48
N GLY A 82 24.67 2.10 4.46
CA GLY A 82 23.32 1.89 4.97
C GLY A 82 22.32 1.39 3.93
N ARG A 83 22.66 1.43 2.63
CA ARG A 83 21.76 1.07 1.53
C ARG A 83 21.19 -0.34 1.63
N LYS A 84 21.99 -1.30 2.12
CA LYS A 84 21.51 -2.68 2.36
C LYS A 84 20.35 -2.68 3.37
N CYS A 85 20.50 -1.95 4.48
CA CYS A 85 19.46 -1.80 5.49
C CYS A 85 18.25 -1.02 4.96
N LYS A 86 18.45 0.09 4.23
CA LYS A 86 17.36 0.86 3.60
C LYS A 86 16.50 -0.03 2.71
N ASN A 87 17.16 -0.89 1.95
CA ASN A 87 16.48 -1.81 1.04
C ASN A 87 15.82 -2.97 1.77
N SER A 88 16.14 -3.29 3.03
CA SER A 88 15.52 -4.39 3.78
C SER A 88 14.51 -3.99 4.83
N LEU A 89 14.51 -2.72 5.25
CA LEU A 89 13.72 -2.19 6.35
C LEU A 89 12.24 -2.01 5.96
N THR A 90 11.37 -2.86 6.50
CA THR A 90 9.92 -2.83 6.25
C THR A 90 9.16 -2.11 7.37
N GLU A 91 9.71 -2.07 8.59
CA GLU A 91 9.03 -1.57 9.78
C GLU A 91 9.93 -0.62 10.58
N LEU A 92 9.49 0.63 10.77
CA LEU A 92 10.25 1.68 11.46
C LEU A 92 9.41 2.33 12.57
N TYR A 93 9.85 2.14 13.82
CA TYR A 93 9.20 2.72 15.00
C TYR A 93 10.12 3.77 15.64
N LEU A 94 9.66 5.01 15.61
CA LEU A 94 10.35 6.20 16.11
C LEU A 94 9.56 6.87 17.26
N THR A 95 8.76 6.10 17.99
CA THR A 95 7.86 6.58 19.04
C THR A 95 8.61 7.38 20.11
N ARG A 96 8.11 8.55 20.52
CA ARG A 96 8.67 9.36 21.64
C ARG A 96 10.18 9.62 21.54
N ASN A 97 10.62 10.20 20.41
CA ASN A 97 12.02 10.51 20.16
C ASN A 97 12.33 12.01 20.11
N GLY A 98 11.34 12.89 20.31
CA GLY A 98 11.57 14.33 20.23
C GLY A 98 11.79 14.82 18.80
N ILE A 99 11.15 14.17 17.82
CA ILE A 99 11.25 14.53 16.40
C ILE A 99 10.40 15.77 16.12
N GLY A 100 11.05 16.86 15.71
CA GLY A 100 10.47 18.12 15.28
C GLY A 100 10.57 18.30 13.76
N ALA A 101 10.79 19.54 13.31
CA ALA A 101 10.78 19.89 11.89
C ALA A 101 11.93 19.26 11.10
N LYS A 102 13.16 19.33 11.59
CA LYS A 102 14.33 18.83 10.85
C LYS A 102 14.32 17.30 10.78
N GLY A 103 13.94 16.64 11.87
CA GLY A 103 13.82 15.20 11.91
C GLY A 103 12.69 14.70 11.01
N LEU A 104 11.55 15.40 10.97
CA LEU A 104 10.47 15.07 10.03
C LEU A 104 10.91 15.23 8.56
N LEU A 105 11.66 16.28 8.21
CA LEU A 105 12.25 16.43 6.88
C LEU A 105 13.20 15.27 6.52
N ALA A 106 14.01 14.81 7.48
CA ALA A 106 14.87 13.66 7.28
C ALA A 106 14.08 12.36 7.03
N VAL A 107 12.99 12.15 7.77
CA VAL A 107 12.04 11.04 7.55
C VAL A 107 11.40 11.16 6.16
N SER A 108 10.95 12.35 5.77
CA SER A 108 10.36 12.62 4.45
C SER A 108 11.34 12.24 3.33
N LYS A 109 12.61 12.63 3.44
CA LYS A 109 13.64 12.26 2.46
C LYS A 109 13.85 10.75 2.39
N PHE A 110 13.75 10.04 3.51
CA PHE A 110 13.94 8.58 3.56
C PHE A 110 12.78 7.79 2.94
N ILE A 111 11.54 8.25 3.14
CA ILE A 111 10.33 7.56 2.65
C ILE A 111 9.96 7.95 1.22
N LYS A 112 10.47 9.08 0.71
CA LYS A 112 10.25 9.51 -0.67
C LYS A 112 10.77 8.43 -1.63
N ASP A 113 9.91 8.03 -2.57
CA ASP A 113 10.16 6.96 -3.54
C ASP A 113 10.60 5.62 -2.91
N ASN A 114 10.32 5.41 -1.61
CA ASN A 114 10.68 4.18 -0.91
C ASN A 114 9.67 3.07 -1.20
N ASP A 115 10.14 1.98 -1.79
CA ASP A 115 9.32 0.85 -2.22
C ASP A 115 9.32 -0.34 -1.24
N VAL A 116 10.05 -0.23 -0.12
CA VAL A 116 10.28 -1.30 0.87
C VAL A 116 9.52 -1.05 2.17
N LEU A 117 9.55 0.17 2.69
CA LEU A 117 8.95 0.50 3.98
C LEU A 117 7.43 0.28 3.91
N ARG A 118 6.88 -0.38 4.92
CA ARG A 118 5.44 -0.70 5.05
C ARG A 118 4.81 -0.05 6.27
N GLU A 119 5.55 0.05 7.37
CA GLU A 119 5.04 0.63 8.62
C GLU A 119 5.97 1.72 9.13
N LEU A 120 5.39 2.88 9.45
CA LEU A 120 6.07 4.02 10.06
C LEU A 120 5.27 4.49 11.27
N CYS A 121 5.92 4.49 12.44
CA CYS A 121 5.35 5.03 13.66
C CYS A 121 6.14 6.26 14.12
N LEU A 122 5.48 7.42 14.13
CA LEU A 122 6.00 8.70 14.62
C LEU A 122 5.21 9.18 15.86
N SER A 123 4.50 8.27 16.54
CA SER A 123 3.66 8.59 17.69
C SER A 123 4.44 9.21 18.86
N GLY A 124 3.82 10.15 19.58
CA GLY A 124 4.43 10.81 20.74
C GLY A 124 5.63 11.71 20.43
N ASN A 125 5.73 12.26 19.22
CA ASN A 125 6.75 13.23 18.83
C ASN A 125 6.15 14.64 18.65
N PRO A 126 6.91 15.71 18.98
CA PRO A 126 6.49 17.10 18.74
C PRO A 126 6.67 17.48 17.26
N LEU A 127 5.96 16.79 16.38
CA LEU A 127 6.04 16.99 14.93
C LEU A 127 5.72 18.45 14.56
N SER A 128 6.35 18.93 13.49
CA SER A 128 6.20 20.31 13.02
C SER A 128 4.79 20.62 12.54
N THR A 129 4.34 21.84 12.84
CA THR A 129 3.10 22.45 12.33
C THR A 129 3.34 23.35 11.12
N ASN A 130 4.58 23.47 10.66
CA ASN A 130 4.92 24.28 9.49
C ASN A 130 4.36 23.62 8.22
N ALA A 131 3.55 24.36 7.46
CA ALA A 131 2.86 23.87 6.26
C ALA A 131 3.82 23.33 5.19
N ASP A 132 4.99 23.93 5.01
CA ASP A 132 5.98 23.47 4.01
C ASP A 132 6.58 22.12 4.40
N VAL A 133 6.87 21.93 5.69
CA VAL A 133 7.39 20.66 6.22
C VAL A 133 6.33 19.56 6.09
N ILE A 134 5.07 19.88 6.41
CA ILE A 134 3.94 18.96 6.25
C ILE A 134 3.75 18.62 4.76
N GLY A 135 3.80 19.61 3.86
CA GLY A 135 3.67 19.40 2.42
C GLY A 135 4.77 18.48 1.86
N GLN A 136 6.01 18.64 2.30
CA GLN A 136 7.11 17.73 1.94
C GLN A 136 6.89 16.31 2.47
N PHE A 137 6.41 16.18 3.71
CA PHE A 137 6.08 14.89 4.29
C PHE A 137 4.93 14.19 3.53
N THR A 138 3.86 14.91 3.21
CA THR A 138 2.74 14.39 2.42
C THR A 138 3.18 13.99 1.01
N THR A 139 4.02 14.81 0.36
CA THR A 139 4.55 14.49 -0.97
C THR A 139 5.40 13.21 -0.95
N ALA A 140 6.24 13.05 0.07
CA ALA A 140 7.02 11.84 0.25
C ALA A 140 6.12 10.61 0.48
N LEU A 141 5.09 10.73 1.32
CA LEU A 141 4.08 9.68 1.53
C LEU A 141 3.37 9.27 0.24
N ASN A 142 2.99 10.24 -0.59
CA ASN A 142 2.30 10.01 -1.86
C ASN A 142 3.13 9.17 -2.84
N SER A 143 4.45 9.32 -2.82
CA SER A 143 5.39 8.53 -3.63
C SER A 143 5.81 7.19 -3.00
N SER A 144 5.51 6.99 -1.71
CA SER A 144 5.97 5.83 -0.95
C SER A 144 5.04 4.62 -1.08
N ARG A 145 5.54 3.44 -0.71
CA ARG A 145 4.74 2.21 -0.57
C ARG A 145 4.35 1.92 0.88
N LEU A 146 4.27 2.97 1.68
CA LEU A 146 3.88 2.87 3.08
C LEU A 146 2.41 2.44 3.18
N CYS A 147 2.16 1.42 4.00
CA CYS A 147 0.83 0.86 4.23
C CYS A 147 0.22 1.35 5.56
N THR A 148 1.07 1.62 6.56
CA THR A 148 0.64 2.03 7.89
C THR A 148 1.41 3.25 8.35
N LEU A 149 0.69 4.32 8.68
CA LEU A 149 1.22 5.52 9.32
C LEU A 149 0.56 5.73 10.68
N GLN A 150 1.37 5.81 11.73
CA GLN A 150 0.92 6.09 13.10
C GLN A 150 1.46 7.44 13.55
N LEU A 151 0.56 8.40 13.79
CA LEU A 151 0.83 9.74 14.32
C LEU A 151 0.14 9.96 15.68
N ILE A 152 -0.12 8.89 16.42
CA ILE A 152 -0.92 8.92 17.65
C ILE A 152 -0.18 9.68 18.75
N HIS A 153 -0.91 10.37 19.64
CA HIS A 153 -0.33 11.13 20.76
C HIS A 153 0.63 12.26 20.32
N ASN A 154 0.39 12.85 19.14
CA ASN A 154 1.12 14.01 18.66
C ASN A 154 0.28 15.28 18.88
N GLY A 155 0.18 15.73 20.13
CA GLY A 155 -0.69 16.85 20.52
C GLY A 155 -0.34 18.20 19.87
N THR A 156 0.85 18.33 19.27
CA THR A 156 1.26 19.53 18.52
C THR A 156 0.61 19.65 17.15
N LEU A 157 0.10 18.55 16.56
CA LEU A 157 -0.40 18.56 15.18
C LEU A 157 -1.59 19.50 15.00
N SER A 158 -2.61 19.37 15.86
CA SER A 158 -3.82 20.20 15.86
C SER A 158 -4.53 20.28 14.48
N ASP A 159 -5.52 21.17 14.37
CA ASP A 159 -6.28 21.37 13.13
C ASP A 159 -5.43 21.84 11.95
N ASN A 160 -4.36 22.60 12.22
CA ASN A 160 -3.47 23.14 11.19
C ASN A 160 -2.75 22.02 10.43
N PHE A 161 -2.37 20.95 11.12
CA PHE A 161 -1.80 19.78 10.46
C PHE A 161 -2.79 19.14 9.49
N ILE A 162 -4.03 18.89 9.93
CA ILE A 162 -5.05 18.24 9.08
C ILE A 162 -5.37 19.08 7.85
N ARG A 163 -5.45 20.40 8.00
CA ARG A 163 -5.65 21.36 6.88
C ARG A 163 -4.56 21.28 5.82
N ALA A 164 -3.30 21.10 6.22
CA ALA A 164 -2.18 20.96 5.28
C ALA A 164 -2.00 19.52 4.77
N PHE A 165 -2.39 18.53 5.57
CA PHE A 165 -2.08 17.12 5.33
C PHE A 165 -3.13 16.41 4.46
N LEU A 166 -4.40 16.40 4.86
CA LEU A 166 -5.42 15.57 4.20
C LEU A 166 -5.78 16.02 2.77
N PRO A 167 -5.88 17.32 2.44
CA PRO A 167 -6.19 17.75 1.07
C PRO A 167 -5.15 17.29 0.04
N SER A 168 -3.88 17.18 0.45
CA SER A 168 -2.79 16.76 -0.43
C SER A 168 -2.44 15.27 -0.31
N LEU A 169 -3.06 14.52 0.61
CA LEU A 169 -2.77 13.11 0.80
C LEU A 169 -3.39 12.26 -0.34
N ASN A 170 -2.53 11.63 -1.13
CA ASN A 170 -2.85 10.72 -2.22
C ASN A 170 -1.96 9.47 -2.18
N ALA A 171 -1.67 8.98 -0.98
CA ALA A 171 -0.83 7.81 -0.75
C ALA A 171 -1.57 6.53 -1.13
N ARG A 172 -1.35 6.07 -2.37
CA ARG A 172 -2.05 4.94 -3.00
C ARG A 172 -1.99 3.62 -2.20
N TYR A 173 -0.89 3.40 -1.48
CA TYR A 173 -0.66 2.18 -0.71
C TYR A 173 -1.11 2.28 0.75
N LEU A 174 -1.41 3.48 1.25
CA LEU A 174 -1.73 3.70 2.65
C LEU A 174 -3.08 3.07 3.00
N ARG A 175 -3.07 2.12 3.94
CA ARG A 175 -4.24 1.37 4.42
C ARG A 175 -4.63 1.73 5.84
N GLN A 176 -3.70 2.18 6.65
CA GLN A 176 -3.97 2.55 8.03
C GLN A 176 -3.37 3.91 8.36
N LEU A 177 -4.21 4.80 8.85
CA LEU A 177 -3.83 6.11 9.34
C LEU A 177 -4.30 6.26 10.79
N GLY A 178 -3.35 6.46 11.69
CA GLY A 178 -3.60 6.75 13.10
C GLY A 178 -3.37 8.23 13.40
N LEU A 179 -4.43 8.93 13.80
CA LEU A 179 -4.48 10.34 14.19
C LEU A 179 -5.11 10.52 15.59
N SER A 180 -5.14 9.45 16.39
CA SER A 180 -5.71 9.51 17.73
C SER A 180 -4.89 10.40 18.66
N ALA A 181 -5.52 11.19 19.54
CA ALA A 181 -4.81 12.10 20.45
C ALA A 181 -3.84 13.07 19.73
N THR A 182 -4.33 13.74 18.69
CA THR A 182 -3.59 14.75 17.91
C THR A 182 -4.10 16.17 18.11
N ASN A 183 -5.03 16.36 19.05
CA ASN A 183 -5.64 17.65 19.40
C ASN A 183 -6.41 18.30 18.24
N ILE A 184 -7.04 17.47 17.39
CA ILE A 184 -7.93 17.93 16.32
C ILE A 184 -9.34 18.17 16.88
N THR A 185 -10.05 19.13 16.31
CA THR A 185 -11.36 19.58 16.77
C THR A 185 -12.44 19.41 15.70
N ARG A 186 -13.70 19.73 16.04
CA ARG A 186 -14.82 19.75 15.08
C ARG A 186 -14.57 20.61 13.82
N VAL A 187 -13.64 21.55 13.88
CA VAL A 187 -13.30 22.47 12.78
C VAL A 187 -12.77 21.73 11.53
N VAL A 188 -12.13 20.57 11.70
CA VAL A 188 -11.57 19.80 10.58
C VAL A 188 -12.49 18.71 10.05
N ILE A 189 -13.70 18.55 10.61
CA ILE A 189 -14.68 17.56 10.18
C ILE A 189 -14.97 17.65 8.67
N PRO A 190 -15.20 18.83 8.07
CA PRO A 190 -15.44 18.93 6.63
C PRO A 190 -14.25 18.42 5.79
N ILE A 191 -13.03 18.61 6.27
CA ILE A 191 -11.80 18.18 5.59
C ILE A 191 -11.63 16.66 5.70
N ILE A 192 -11.97 16.08 6.86
CA ILE A 192 -11.99 14.62 7.03
C ILE A 192 -13.04 14.00 6.12
N ILE A 193 -14.25 14.59 6.05
CA ILE A 193 -15.34 14.14 5.17
C ILE A 193 -14.90 14.17 3.71
N GLU A 194 -14.36 15.30 3.23
CA GLU A 194 -13.84 15.41 1.86
C GLU A 194 -12.81 14.33 1.55
N TYR A 195 -11.87 14.09 2.47
CA TYR A 195 -10.88 13.05 2.27
C TYR A 195 -11.51 11.66 2.21
N VAL A 196 -12.37 11.28 3.17
CA VAL A 196 -12.93 9.91 3.22
C VAL A 196 -13.89 9.61 2.08
N THR A 197 -14.57 10.61 1.51
CA THR A 197 -15.43 10.39 0.33
C THR A 197 -14.67 10.47 -0.99
N SER A 198 -13.48 11.07 -1.00
CA SER A 198 -12.63 11.16 -2.19
C SER A 198 -12.11 9.79 -2.65
N SER A 199 -11.93 9.63 -3.97
CA SER A 199 -11.25 8.47 -4.57
C SER A 199 -9.78 8.31 -4.14
N ARG A 200 -9.21 9.35 -3.51
CA ARG A 200 -7.87 9.37 -2.90
C ARG A 200 -7.81 8.56 -1.62
N CYS A 201 -8.93 8.42 -0.89
CA CYS A 201 -8.96 7.60 0.32
C CYS A 201 -8.90 6.12 -0.04
N ARG A 202 -7.77 5.50 0.32
CA ARG A 202 -7.50 4.07 0.13
C ARG A 202 -7.35 3.34 1.47
N LEU A 203 -7.75 4.02 2.54
CA LEU A 203 -7.67 3.53 3.91
C LEU A 203 -8.67 2.38 4.16
N ASP A 204 -8.17 1.36 4.83
CA ASP A 204 -8.93 0.30 5.46
C ASP A 204 -9.28 0.67 6.90
N ARG A 205 -8.38 1.43 7.52
CA ARG A 205 -8.42 1.76 8.94
C ARG A 205 -8.12 3.23 9.17
N LEU A 206 -9.03 3.87 9.90
CA LEU A 206 -8.88 5.25 10.35
C LEU A 206 -9.07 5.28 11.87
N GLN A 207 -8.08 5.77 12.59
CA GLN A 207 -8.16 5.95 14.04
C GLN A 207 -8.06 7.45 14.32
N CYS A 208 -9.17 8.06 14.74
CA CYS A 208 -9.23 9.48 15.09
C CYS A 208 -9.87 9.73 16.46
N ASN A 209 -9.94 8.70 17.31
CA ASN A 209 -10.41 8.82 18.69
C ASN A 209 -9.42 9.58 19.59
N ALA A 210 -9.80 9.84 20.83
CA ALA A 210 -9.07 10.70 21.76
C ALA A 210 -8.83 12.12 21.18
N ASN A 211 -9.81 12.71 20.49
CA ASN A 211 -9.79 14.08 19.95
C ASN A 211 -11.12 14.80 20.22
N SER A 212 -11.16 16.12 20.03
CA SER A 212 -12.35 16.96 20.28
C SER A 212 -13.27 17.04 19.06
N LEU A 213 -13.64 15.90 18.46
CA LEU A 213 -14.47 15.84 17.25
C LEU A 213 -15.94 16.16 17.51
N THR A 214 -16.41 16.06 18.76
CA THR A 214 -17.83 16.12 19.19
C THR A 214 -18.69 14.98 18.64
N LEU A 215 -19.82 14.70 19.29
CA LEU A 215 -20.75 13.67 18.83
C LEU A 215 -21.37 14.00 17.46
N PRO A 216 -21.84 15.24 17.18
CA PRO A 216 -22.32 15.60 15.85
C PRO A 216 -21.25 15.40 14.76
N GLY A 217 -20.03 15.89 14.99
CA GLY A 217 -18.94 15.76 14.02
C GLY A 217 -18.57 14.31 13.71
N ALA A 218 -18.51 13.44 14.74
CA ALA A 218 -18.28 12.01 14.53
C ALA A 218 -19.40 11.35 13.70
N ARG A 219 -20.66 11.72 13.95
CA ARG A 219 -21.82 11.20 13.19
C ARG A 219 -21.81 11.66 11.73
N GLU A 220 -21.39 12.89 11.45
CA GLU A 220 -21.24 13.37 10.07
C GLU A 220 -20.20 12.55 9.29
N ILE A 221 -19.06 12.24 9.91
CA ILE A 221 -18.05 11.35 9.30
C ILE A 221 -18.63 9.96 9.06
N ILE A 222 -19.37 9.39 10.02
CA ILE A 222 -20.00 8.07 9.89
C ILE A 222 -20.98 8.04 8.72
N ASN A 223 -21.84 9.06 8.60
CA ASN A 223 -22.81 9.17 7.51
C ASN A 223 -22.12 9.30 6.16
N ALA A 224 -21.04 10.09 6.06
CA ALA A 224 -20.24 10.20 4.85
C ALA A 224 -19.60 8.86 4.45
N ILE A 225 -19.08 8.10 5.42
CA ILE A 225 -18.52 6.77 5.19
C ILE A 225 -19.60 5.80 4.69
N GLU A 226 -20.78 5.83 5.29
CA GLU A 226 -21.89 4.97 4.90
C GLU A 226 -22.33 5.21 3.46
N ARG A 227 -22.43 6.48 3.04
CA ARG A 227 -22.92 6.84 1.70
C ARG A 227 -21.88 6.64 0.60
N GLU A 228 -20.64 7.09 0.82
CA GLU A 228 -19.70 7.33 -0.28
C GLU A 228 -18.36 6.60 -0.11
N ASN A 229 -18.06 6.01 1.06
CA ASN A 229 -16.80 5.27 1.24
C ASN A 229 -17.01 3.74 1.21
N TYR A 230 -16.21 3.08 0.36
CA TYR A 230 -16.23 1.62 0.19
C TYR A 230 -14.92 0.92 0.60
N SER A 231 -13.97 1.65 1.20
CA SER A 231 -12.66 1.12 1.60
C SER A 231 -12.55 0.85 3.10
N LEU A 232 -13.07 1.76 3.93
CA LEU A 232 -12.91 1.75 5.37
C LEU A 232 -13.77 0.64 6.01
N PHE A 233 -13.13 -0.20 6.81
CA PHE A 233 -13.83 -1.24 7.58
C PHE A 233 -13.37 -1.35 9.04
N ARG A 234 -12.43 -0.52 9.47
CA ARG A 234 -12.14 -0.30 10.90
C ARG A 234 -11.96 1.18 11.18
N VAL A 235 -12.94 1.78 11.82
CA VAL A 235 -12.95 3.20 12.11
C VAL A 235 -13.15 3.36 13.61
N ASN A 236 -12.33 4.19 14.24
CA ASN A 236 -12.45 4.52 15.66
C ASN A 236 -12.57 6.04 15.81
N LEU A 237 -13.71 6.49 16.31
CA LEU A 237 -14.06 7.90 16.52
C LEU A 237 -14.51 8.16 17.97
N ASP A 238 -14.23 7.22 18.88
CA ASP A 238 -14.92 7.06 20.17
C ASP A 238 -14.49 8.08 21.25
N ASP A 239 -14.14 9.31 20.88
CA ASP A 239 -13.93 10.39 21.84
C ASP A 239 -14.95 11.51 21.64
N LEU A 240 -16.01 11.40 22.44
CA LEU A 240 -17.13 12.32 22.46
C LEU A 240 -16.86 13.38 23.53
N HIS A 241 -15.98 14.33 23.21
CA HIS A 241 -15.85 15.55 24.00
C HIS A 241 -17.25 16.13 24.23
N ILE A 242 -17.57 16.45 25.49
CA ILE A 242 -18.86 17.01 25.90
C ILE A 242 -18.99 18.42 25.33
N ASP A 243 -19.92 18.63 24.40
CA ASP A 243 -20.33 19.97 23.97
C ASP A 243 -21.54 20.42 24.81
N GLU A 244 -21.70 21.72 25.04
CA GLU A 244 -22.77 22.28 25.89
C GLU A 244 -24.19 21.98 25.34
N TYR A 245 -24.26 21.59 24.06
CA TYR A 245 -25.49 21.35 23.30
C TYR A 245 -25.80 19.87 23.05
N ASP A 246 -25.03 18.94 23.64
CA ASP A 246 -25.14 17.50 23.32
C ASP A 246 -26.40 16.80 23.90
N GLY A 247 -27.30 17.50 24.59
CA GLY A 247 -28.45 16.89 25.27
C GLY A 247 -28.05 16.15 26.55
N ASP A 248 -29.01 15.47 27.20
CA ASP A 248 -28.71 14.69 28.40
C ASP A 248 -27.86 13.44 28.08
N GLY A 249 -27.30 12.81 29.12
CA GLY A 249 -26.40 11.66 28.94
C GLY A 249 -27.03 10.44 28.25
N GLU A 250 -28.35 10.29 28.33
CA GLU A 250 -29.09 9.17 27.74
C GLU A 250 -29.27 9.37 26.24
N GLU A 251 -29.73 10.57 25.82
CA GLU A 251 -29.88 10.92 24.41
C GLU A 251 -28.56 10.79 23.64
N ARG A 252 -27.45 11.22 24.25
CA ARG A 252 -26.09 11.06 23.67
C ARG A 252 -25.70 9.62 23.46
N THR A 253 -26.00 8.78 24.45
CA THR A 253 -25.70 7.35 24.39
C THR A 253 -26.49 6.69 23.26
N LEU A 254 -27.77 7.01 23.12
CA LEU A 254 -28.62 6.51 22.04
C LEU A 254 -28.13 7.00 20.67
N ALA A 255 -27.81 8.29 20.54
CA ALA A 255 -27.28 8.88 19.32
C ALA A 255 -25.94 8.24 18.89
N TRP A 256 -25.06 7.96 19.84
CA TRP A 256 -23.80 7.26 19.57
C TRP A 256 -24.03 5.80 19.18
N GLN A 257 -24.91 5.07 19.88
CA GLN A 257 -25.25 3.68 19.55
C GLN A 257 -25.77 3.55 18.12
N GLU A 258 -26.63 4.48 17.70
CA GLU A 258 -27.15 4.50 16.33
C GLU A 258 -26.04 4.79 15.30
N GLY A 259 -25.18 5.79 15.56
CA GLY A 259 -24.00 6.03 14.71
C GLY A 259 -23.09 4.81 14.62
N TRP A 260 -22.83 4.15 15.74
CA TRP A 260 -22.00 2.94 15.78
C TRP A 260 -22.62 1.77 14.99
N ARG A 261 -23.95 1.60 15.04
CA ARG A 261 -24.68 0.62 14.24
C ARG A 261 -24.52 0.88 12.74
N ILE A 262 -24.69 2.14 12.32
CA ILE A 262 -24.50 2.58 10.92
C ILE A 262 -23.07 2.28 10.47
N LEU A 263 -22.08 2.69 11.26
CA LEU A 263 -20.66 2.48 10.97
C LEU A 263 -20.31 1.00 10.83
N ASN A 264 -20.82 0.15 11.73
CA ASN A 264 -20.58 -1.29 11.67
C ASN A 264 -21.18 -1.93 10.41
N ASN A 265 -22.39 -1.53 10.00
CA ASN A 265 -23.00 -2.02 8.78
C ASN A 265 -22.18 -1.62 7.54
N ALA A 266 -21.76 -0.35 7.46
CA ALA A 266 -20.88 0.14 6.40
C ALA A 266 -19.53 -0.61 6.39
N ALA A 267 -18.92 -0.81 7.56
CA ALA A 267 -17.67 -1.55 7.68
C ALA A 267 -17.79 -3.02 7.22
N GLN A 268 -18.87 -3.71 7.58
CA GLN A 268 -19.13 -5.08 7.11
C GLN A 268 -19.36 -5.15 5.60
N ARG A 269 -20.14 -4.20 5.04
CA ARG A 269 -20.32 -4.05 3.59
C ARG A 269 -18.97 -3.92 2.90
N ASN A 270 -18.16 -2.96 3.35
CA ASN A 270 -16.87 -2.62 2.74
C ASN A 270 -15.89 -3.80 2.83
N LEU A 271 -15.80 -4.46 3.98
CA LEU A 271 -14.97 -5.65 4.16
C LEU A 271 -15.41 -6.80 3.23
N THR A 272 -16.70 -7.08 3.17
CA THR A 272 -17.24 -8.17 2.34
C THR A 272 -16.97 -7.91 0.87
N LYS A 273 -17.27 -6.71 0.38
CA LYS A 273 -17.02 -6.30 -1.00
C LYS A 273 -15.53 -6.33 -1.34
N LYS A 274 -14.68 -5.84 -0.45
CA LYS A 274 -13.22 -5.92 -0.61
C LYS A 274 -12.73 -7.36 -0.79
N ILE A 275 -13.20 -8.30 0.03
CA ILE A 275 -12.82 -9.72 -0.11
C ILE A 275 -13.25 -10.27 -1.48
N ARG A 276 -14.48 -9.99 -1.92
CA ARG A 276 -15.00 -10.46 -3.21
C ARG A 276 -14.24 -9.87 -4.40
N VAL A 277 -14.03 -8.56 -4.42
CA VAL A 277 -13.27 -7.86 -5.47
C VAL A 277 -11.86 -8.42 -5.58
N LYS A 278 -11.15 -8.56 -4.45
CA LYS A 278 -9.79 -9.13 -4.46
C LYS A 278 -9.77 -10.55 -5.03
N LYS A 279 -10.72 -11.40 -4.63
CA LYS A 279 -10.81 -12.79 -5.10
C LYS A 279 -11.09 -12.84 -6.60
N GLN A 280 -12.14 -12.16 -7.05
CA GLN A 280 -12.56 -12.18 -8.45
C GLN A 280 -11.53 -11.52 -9.37
N ALA A 281 -10.83 -10.47 -8.92
CA ALA A 281 -9.74 -9.88 -9.71
C ALA A 281 -8.64 -10.90 -9.99
N VAL A 282 -8.20 -11.66 -8.99
CA VAL A 282 -7.17 -12.71 -9.17
C VAL A 282 -7.67 -13.82 -10.09
N THR A 283 -8.93 -14.25 -9.93
CA THR A 283 -9.55 -15.25 -10.81
C THR A 283 -9.62 -14.76 -12.26
N LEU A 284 -10.10 -13.52 -12.47
CA LEU A 284 -10.20 -12.91 -13.78
C LEU A 284 -8.82 -12.75 -14.44
N LEU A 285 -7.78 -12.39 -13.68
CA LEU A 285 -6.41 -12.32 -14.18
C LEU A 285 -5.96 -13.66 -14.79
N LEU A 286 -6.28 -14.78 -14.14
CA LEU A 286 -5.88 -16.11 -14.59
C LEU A 286 -6.53 -16.47 -15.94
N TYR A 287 -7.86 -16.29 -16.04
CA TYR A 287 -8.58 -16.55 -17.29
C TYR A 287 -8.17 -15.57 -18.39
N SER A 288 -8.02 -14.29 -18.06
CA SER A 288 -7.63 -13.26 -19.01
C SER A 288 -6.21 -13.50 -19.54
N ARG A 289 -5.27 -13.97 -18.71
CA ARG A 289 -3.93 -14.33 -19.21
C ARG A 289 -3.99 -15.51 -20.17
N ALA A 290 -4.78 -16.53 -19.89
CA ALA A 290 -4.94 -17.68 -20.78
C ALA A 290 -5.52 -17.27 -22.15
N LEU A 291 -6.46 -16.32 -22.16
CA LEU A 291 -7.14 -15.84 -23.37
C LEU A 291 -6.33 -14.81 -24.16
N PHE A 292 -5.80 -13.78 -23.50
CA PHE A 292 -5.27 -12.58 -24.16
C PHE A 292 -3.74 -12.56 -24.31
N LEU A 293 -2.98 -13.27 -23.48
CA LEU A 293 -1.51 -13.21 -23.51
C LEU A 293 -0.89 -13.82 -24.77
N ARG A 294 -1.64 -14.65 -25.51
CA ARG A 294 -1.16 -15.34 -26.73
C ARG A 294 -1.15 -14.46 -27.99
N SER A 295 -1.59 -13.20 -27.90
CA SER A 295 -1.92 -12.36 -29.06
C SER A 295 -0.85 -11.31 -29.43
N GLY A 296 0.15 -11.05 -28.58
CA GLY A 296 1.11 -9.94 -28.76
C GLY A 296 2.52 -10.36 -29.19
N MET A 297 2.70 -10.87 -30.41
CA MET A 297 4.02 -11.00 -31.04
C MET A 297 4.01 -10.23 -32.38
N ARG A 298 3.79 -8.91 -32.29
CA ARG A 298 4.17 -7.86 -33.26
C ARG A 298 3.38 -6.59 -32.90
N ASP A 299 4.05 -5.66 -32.21
CA ASP A 299 4.16 -4.26 -32.66
C ASP A 299 4.76 -3.40 -31.55
N LEU A 300 5.95 -2.89 -31.85
CA LEU A 300 6.65 -1.87 -31.10
C LEU A 300 6.00 -0.52 -31.43
N HIS A 301 4.92 -0.11 -30.76
CA HIS A 301 4.62 1.32 -30.60
C HIS A 301 3.78 1.58 -29.34
N GLY A 302 4.26 2.50 -28.50
CA GLY A 302 3.82 2.74 -27.14
C GLY A 302 2.49 3.50 -27.01
N GLY A 303 1.37 2.81 -27.22
CA GLY A 303 0.04 3.25 -26.80
C GLY A 303 -0.50 2.37 -25.66
N ALA A 304 -1.24 2.96 -24.71
CA ALA A 304 -1.99 2.18 -23.72
C ALA A 304 -3.11 1.38 -24.43
N PRO A 305 -3.26 0.07 -24.20
CA PRO A 305 -4.27 -0.72 -24.89
C PRO A 305 -5.67 -0.42 -24.34
N ASN A 306 -6.54 0.15 -25.17
CA ASN A 306 -7.99 0.15 -24.95
C ASN A 306 -8.57 -1.23 -25.31
N PHE A 307 -9.70 -1.61 -24.70
CA PHE A 307 -10.33 -2.92 -24.90
C PHE A 307 -10.63 -3.21 -26.39
N ALA A 308 -11.08 -2.19 -27.14
CA ALA A 308 -11.28 -2.26 -28.60
C ALA A 308 -9.98 -2.47 -29.41
N SER A 309 -8.83 -2.04 -28.87
CA SER A 309 -7.53 -2.29 -29.51
C SER A 309 -7.09 -3.75 -29.34
N VAL A 310 -7.39 -4.36 -28.18
CA VAL A 310 -7.11 -5.78 -27.92
C VAL A 310 -7.97 -6.71 -28.78
N SER A 311 -9.24 -6.34 -29.05
CA SER A 311 -10.09 -7.07 -30.01
C SER A 311 -9.67 -6.82 -31.47
N ALA A 312 -9.21 -5.62 -31.81
CA ALA A 312 -8.78 -5.26 -33.17
C ALA A 312 -7.43 -5.89 -33.59
N LEU A 313 -6.45 -5.99 -32.69
CA LEU A 313 -5.13 -6.59 -32.95
C LEU A 313 -5.21 -8.05 -33.46
N ASN A 314 -6.23 -8.81 -33.05
CA ASN A 314 -6.44 -10.18 -33.52
C ASN A 314 -7.19 -10.28 -34.87
N ARG A 315 -7.88 -9.23 -35.33
CA ARG A 315 -8.49 -9.26 -36.68
C ARG A 315 -7.43 -9.16 -37.78
N LEU A 316 -6.29 -8.52 -37.49
CA LEU A 316 -5.18 -8.37 -38.43
C LEU A 316 -4.31 -9.63 -38.57
N SER A 317 -4.44 -10.62 -37.66
CA SER A 317 -3.69 -11.88 -37.74
C SER A 317 -4.25 -12.88 -38.76
N ALA A 318 -5.37 -12.57 -39.42
CA ALA A 318 -5.99 -13.43 -40.42
C ALA A 318 -5.25 -13.45 -41.78
N SER A 319 -4.24 -12.59 -41.99
CA SER A 319 -3.59 -12.41 -43.31
C SER A 319 -2.26 -13.15 -43.52
N VAL A 320 -1.76 -13.97 -42.58
CA VAL A 320 -0.47 -14.66 -42.75
C VAL A 320 -0.66 -16.18 -42.84
N LYS A 321 -0.48 -16.71 -44.06
CA LYS A 321 -0.39 -18.14 -44.35
C LYS A 321 0.85 -18.73 -43.67
N SER A 322 0.74 -19.18 -42.42
CA SER A 322 1.72 -20.08 -41.82
C SER A 322 1.00 -21.21 -41.07
N ASN A 323 1.26 -22.45 -41.50
CA ASN A 323 0.49 -23.66 -41.17
C ASN A 323 0.66 -24.20 -39.74
N VAL A 324 1.00 -23.37 -38.75
CA VAL A 324 1.06 -23.79 -37.34
C VAL A 324 0.64 -22.64 -36.43
N ILE A 325 -0.62 -22.25 -36.48
CA ILE A 325 -1.21 -21.34 -35.49
C ILE A 325 -2.52 -21.99 -35.04
N SER A 326 -2.60 -22.35 -33.75
CA SER A 326 -3.84 -22.80 -33.12
C SER A 326 -4.98 -21.85 -33.49
N ALA A 327 -6.11 -22.40 -33.92
CA ALA A 327 -7.29 -21.61 -34.28
C ALA A 327 -7.56 -20.51 -33.23
N PRO A 328 -7.88 -19.27 -33.66
CA PRO A 328 -8.20 -18.20 -32.73
C PRO A 328 -9.35 -18.67 -31.82
N SER A 329 -9.23 -18.44 -30.52
CA SER A 329 -10.25 -18.81 -29.53
C SER A 329 -11.62 -18.34 -30.02
N MET A 330 -12.64 -19.22 -29.99
CA MET A 330 -14.02 -18.88 -30.35
C MET A 330 -14.54 -17.66 -29.59
N PHE A 331 -13.98 -17.39 -28.41
CA PHE A 331 -14.25 -16.18 -27.64
C PHE A 331 -14.08 -14.89 -28.46
N PHE A 332 -13.04 -14.79 -29.29
CA PHE A 332 -12.77 -13.59 -30.10
C PHE A 332 -13.64 -13.47 -31.35
N GLN A 333 -14.40 -14.50 -31.69
CA GLN A 333 -15.38 -14.47 -32.79
C GLN A 333 -16.73 -13.90 -32.33
N LEU A 334 -16.94 -13.77 -31.02
CA LEU A 334 -18.17 -13.20 -30.45
C LEU A 334 -18.19 -11.68 -30.59
N PRO A 335 -19.37 -11.05 -30.67
CA PRO A 335 -19.52 -9.59 -30.55
C PRO A 335 -18.88 -9.06 -29.25
N GLU A 336 -18.44 -7.81 -29.26
CA GLU A 336 -17.71 -7.23 -28.12
C GLU A 336 -18.57 -7.15 -26.86
N GLU A 337 -19.87 -6.93 -27.02
CA GLU A 337 -20.87 -6.92 -25.95
C GLU A 337 -20.94 -8.28 -25.26
N ILE A 338 -20.96 -9.37 -26.04
CA ILE A 338 -20.99 -10.74 -25.50
C ILE A 338 -19.65 -11.08 -24.81
N GLN A 339 -18.52 -10.62 -25.36
CA GLN A 339 -17.23 -10.79 -24.70
C GLN A 339 -17.19 -10.07 -23.35
N GLN A 340 -17.70 -8.84 -23.28
CA GLN A 340 -17.80 -8.07 -22.04
C GLN A 340 -18.73 -8.73 -21.02
N GLU A 341 -19.86 -9.29 -21.45
CA GLU A 341 -20.78 -10.01 -20.58
C GLU A 341 -20.17 -11.30 -20.02
N ILE A 342 -19.47 -12.08 -20.85
CA ILE A 342 -18.74 -13.27 -20.36
C ILE A 342 -17.71 -12.88 -19.28
N ILE A 343 -16.98 -11.79 -19.50
CA ILE A 343 -16.02 -11.28 -18.51
C ILE A 343 -16.73 -10.78 -17.24
N ALA A 344 -17.90 -10.14 -17.36
CA ALA A 344 -18.72 -9.74 -16.23
C ALA A 344 -19.21 -10.95 -15.41
N LEU A 345 -19.64 -12.03 -16.08
CA LEU A 345 -20.04 -13.28 -15.42
C LEU A 345 -18.89 -13.96 -14.64
N LEU A 346 -17.65 -13.82 -15.10
CA LEU A 346 -16.47 -14.34 -14.38
C LEU A 346 -16.09 -13.50 -13.14
N ALA A 347 -16.51 -12.22 -13.11
CA ALA A 347 -16.13 -11.27 -12.07
C ALA A 347 -17.26 -10.23 -11.79
N PRO A 348 -18.42 -10.68 -11.28
CA PRO A 348 -19.61 -9.83 -11.16
C PRO A 348 -19.53 -8.73 -10.09
N ASP A 349 -18.64 -8.85 -9.10
CA ASP A 349 -18.43 -7.81 -8.08
C ASP A 349 -17.40 -6.76 -8.51
N LEU A 350 -16.64 -6.97 -9.59
CA LEU A 350 -15.75 -5.95 -10.15
C LEU A 350 -16.56 -4.97 -10.98
N SER A 351 -16.31 -3.68 -10.87
CA SER A 351 -16.87 -2.69 -11.81
C SER A 351 -16.35 -2.94 -13.23
N HIS A 352 -17.07 -2.44 -14.25
CA HIS A 352 -16.58 -2.46 -15.64
C HIS A 352 -15.14 -1.91 -15.77
N ARG A 353 -14.84 -0.81 -15.07
CA ARG A 353 -13.48 -0.20 -15.05
C ARG A 353 -12.44 -1.11 -14.40
N GLN A 354 -12.81 -1.86 -13.35
CA GLN A 354 -11.93 -2.85 -12.72
C GLN A 354 -11.66 -4.02 -13.66
N ARG A 355 -12.70 -4.54 -14.34
CA ARG A 355 -12.57 -5.63 -15.32
C ARG A 355 -11.61 -5.24 -16.45
N ILE A 356 -11.76 -4.04 -17.03
CA ILE A 356 -10.85 -3.52 -18.07
C ILE A 356 -9.40 -3.48 -17.57
N ARG A 357 -9.14 -2.91 -16.39
CA ARG A 357 -7.78 -2.80 -15.84
C ARG A 357 -7.13 -4.16 -15.63
N VAL A 358 -7.88 -5.15 -15.17
CA VAL A 358 -7.39 -6.53 -15.00
C VAL A 358 -7.08 -7.17 -16.35
N VAL A 359 -7.97 -7.06 -17.34
CA VAL A 359 -7.78 -7.62 -18.69
C VAL A 359 -6.60 -6.96 -19.40
N ALA A 360 -6.50 -5.62 -19.37
CA ALA A 360 -5.39 -4.88 -19.95
C ALA A 360 -4.04 -5.29 -19.32
N PHE A 361 -4.01 -5.45 -18.00
CA PHE A 361 -2.82 -5.98 -17.31
C PHE A 361 -2.51 -7.42 -17.75
N ALA A 362 -3.53 -8.27 -17.92
CA ALA A 362 -3.35 -9.66 -18.32
C ALA A 362 -2.83 -9.82 -19.75
N ALA A 363 -3.26 -8.96 -20.66
CA ALA A 363 -2.88 -8.96 -22.08
C ALA A 363 -1.46 -8.44 -22.33
N ASP A 364 -0.94 -7.58 -21.45
CA ASP A 364 0.39 -6.99 -21.61
C ASP A 364 1.49 -8.00 -21.22
N PHE A 365 2.23 -8.49 -22.22
CA PHE A 365 3.33 -9.45 -22.04
C PHE A 365 4.44 -8.92 -21.12
N ARG A 366 4.61 -7.60 -21.02
CA ARG A 366 5.62 -6.97 -20.15
C ARG A 366 5.28 -7.13 -18.67
N THR A 367 4.05 -7.56 -18.35
CA THR A 367 3.62 -7.88 -16.99
C THR A 367 4.02 -9.29 -16.54
N LEU A 368 4.60 -10.10 -17.42
CA LEU A 368 5.14 -11.41 -17.07
C LEU A 368 6.43 -11.27 -16.27
N PRO A 369 6.72 -12.22 -15.36
CA PRO A 369 8.04 -12.31 -14.73
C PRO A 369 9.12 -12.41 -15.81
N GLN A 370 10.13 -11.56 -15.74
CA GLN A 370 11.30 -11.70 -16.59
C GLN A 370 12.02 -13.00 -16.18
N LEU A 371 12.15 -13.93 -17.12
CA LEU A 371 13.07 -15.05 -16.95
C LEU A 371 14.48 -14.43 -16.87
N GLY A 372 15.20 -14.67 -15.77
CA GLY A 372 16.58 -14.18 -15.65
C GLY A 372 17.37 -14.61 -16.88
N GLU A 373 18.27 -13.76 -17.37
CA GLU A 373 19.19 -14.16 -18.43
C GLU A 373 19.89 -15.43 -17.94
N PRO A 374 19.61 -16.59 -18.55
CA PRO A 374 20.39 -17.75 -18.19
C PRO A 374 21.81 -17.42 -18.62
N HIS A 375 22.78 -17.69 -17.74
CA HIS A 375 24.19 -17.74 -18.11
C HIS A 375 24.35 -18.87 -19.13
N LEU A 376 23.89 -18.62 -20.35
CA LEU A 376 24.10 -19.48 -21.50
C LEU A 376 25.45 -19.04 -22.06
N GLU A 377 26.47 -19.83 -21.77
CA GLU A 377 27.58 -20.04 -22.71
C GLU A 377 26.98 -20.11 -24.13
N PRO A 378 27.57 -19.42 -25.13
CA PRO A 378 27.01 -19.33 -26.47
C PRO A 378 26.88 -20.72 -27.10
N ALA A 379 25.73 -21.35 -26.92
CA ALA A 379 25.41 -22.63 -27.53
C ALA A 379 25.15 -22.41 -29.02
N ASN A 380 25.69 -23.30 -29.86
CA ASN A 380 25.49 -23.26 -31.30
C ASN A 380 23.99 -23.45 -31.64
N THR A 381 23.29 -22.35 -31.92
CA THR A 381 21.83 -22.33 -32.13
C THR A 381 21.41 -22.70 -33.57
N ALA A 382 22.35 -23.16 -34.42
CA ALA A 382 22.10 -23.49 -35.82
C ALA A 382 21.01 -24.56 -36.02
N HIS A 383 20.87 -25.49 -35.06
CA HIS A 383 19.88 -26.57 -35.12
C HIS A 383 18.48 -26.18 -34.60
N LEU A 384 18.32 -24.98 -34.03
CA LEU A 384 17.03 -24.55 -33.47
C LEU A 384 16.12 -23.91 -34.53
N PRO A 385 14.80 -24.16 -34.47
CA PRO A 385 13.82 -23.47 -35.30
C PRO A 385 13.94 -21.95 -35.20
N ALA A 386 13.69 -21.24 -36.31
CA ALA A 386 13.91 -19.79 -36.42
C ALA A 386 13.20 -18.96 -35.34
N PHE A 387 12.02 -19.41 -34.87
CA PHE A 387 11.28 -18.73 -33.80
C PHE A 387 11.98 -18.78 -32.43
N MET A 388 12.76 -19.83 -32.15
CA MET A 388 13.57 -19.90 -30.92
C MET A 388 14.84 -19.05 -31.02
N ARG A 389 15.41 -18.93 -32.23
CA ARG A 389 16.57 -18.06 -32.50
C ARG A 389 16.24 -16.57 -32.36
N ALA A 390 15.04 -16.16 -32.77
CA ALA A 390 14.55 -14.78 -32.65
C ALA A 390 14.36 -14.32 -31.19
N GLY A 391 14.12 -15.25 -30.25
CA GLY A 391 13.99 -14.93 -28.83
C GLY A 391 15.33 -14.73 -28.09
N LEU A 392 16.43 -15.24 -28.65
CA LEU A 392 17.77 -15.20 -28.05
C LEU A 392 18.67 -14.11 -28.66
N SER A 393 18.33 -13.61 -29.85
CA SER A 393 19.02 -12.50 -30.49
C SER A 393 18.34 -11.17 -30.15
N ARG A 394 18.55 -10.68 -28.93
CA ARG A 394 18.28 -9.27 -28.61
C ARG A 394 19.58 -8.62 -28.16
N GLN A 395 20.10 -7.74 -29.01
CA GLN A 395 21.12 -6.77 -28.64
C GLN A 395 20.65 -5.97 -27.42
N SER A 396 21.59 -5.69 -26.53
CA SER A 396 21.39 -4.97 -25.28
C SER A 396 20.98 -3.52 -25.56
N ASP A 397 19.69 -3.24 -25.66
CA ASP A 397 19.19 -1.88 -25.59
C ASP A 397 19.39 -1.35 -24.17
N THR A 398 20.22 -0.31 -24.05
CA THR A 398 20.66 0.36 -22.81
C THR A 398 19.59 1.21 -22.13
N THR A 399 18.30 1.04 -22.45
CA THR A 399 17.22 1.67 -21.68
C THR A 399 17.00 0.87 -20.41
N ALA A 400 17.29 1.48 -19.25
CA ALA A 400 17.08 0.90 -17.93
C ALA A 400 15.73 0.16 -17.85
N LYS A 401 15.79 -1.17 -17.78
CA LYS A 401 14.64 -2.07 -17.71
C LYS A 401 13.91 -1.84 -16.37
N VAL A 402 13.03 -0.86 -16.30
CA VAL A 402 12.14 -0.66 -15.14
C VAL A 402 11.11 -1.80 -15.16
N PRO A 403 11.09 -2.71 -14.18
CA PRO A 403 10.06 -3.75 -14.12
C PRO A 403 8.69 -3.07 -13.99
N HIS A 404 7.69 -3.49 -14.77
CA HIS A 404 6.33 -3.02 -14.54
C HIS A 404 5.93 -3.39 -13.10
N GLU A 405 5.61 -2.40 -12.27
CA GLU A 405 5.07 -2.60 -10.92
C GLU A 405 4.01 -3.73 -10.90
N GLY A 406 4.24 -4.83 -10.19
CA GLY A 406 3.35 -6.02 -10.21
C GLY A 406 3.79 -7.20 -11.09
N SER A 407 4.78 -7.06 -11.99
CA SER A 407 5.55 -8.18 -12.58
C SER A 407 6.78 -8.57 -11.74
N TRP A 408 6.85 -8.00 -10.55
CA TRP A 408 7.98 -8.01 -9.63
C TRP A 408 8.40 -9.41 -9.18
N LYS A 409 9.69 -9.71 -9.31
CA LYS A 409 10.40 -10.79 -8.60
C LYS A 409 10.93 -10.20 -7.28
N PRO A 410 10.77 -10.88 -6.13
CA PRO A 410 11.40 -10.41 -4.91
C PRO A 410 12.90 -10.22 -5.08
N PRO A 411 13.50 -9.16 -4.49
CA PRO A 411 14.92 -9.10 -4.28
C PRO A 411 15.39 -10.40 -3.65
N VAL A 412 16.61 -10.82 -3.98
CA VAL A 412 17.15 -12.13 -3.57
C VAL A 412 17.09 -12.34 -2.05
N TRP A 413 17.21 -11.26 -1.26
CA TRP A 413 17.11 -11.29 0.20
C TRP A 413 15.66 -11.38 0.74
N TRP A 414 14.64 -11.37 -0.14
CA TRP A 414 13.23 -11.73 0.13
C TRP A 414 12.89 -13.15 -0.33
N GLU A 415 13.80 -13.93 -0.92
CA GLU A 415 13.51 -15.33 -1.24
C GLU A 415 13.71 -16.19 0.02
N CYS A 416 12.71 -16.96 0.46
CA CYS A 416 12.92 -17.83 1.63
C CYS A 416 13.93 -18.90 1.23
N ALA A 417 15.03 -18.97 1.98
CA ALA A 417 16.01 -20.06 1.93
C ALA A 417 15.46 -21.41 2.46
N CYS A 418 14.16 -21.51 2.67
CA CYS A 418 13.48 -22.71 3.12
C CYS A 418 13.69 -23.86 2.11
N PRO A 419 14.10 -25.06 2.55
CA PRO A 419 14.16 -26.25 1.70
C PRO A 419 12.80 -26.49 1.03
N GLU A 420 12.77 -27.00 -0.20
CA GLU A 420 11.56 -27.12 -1.00
C GLU A 420 10.40 -27.83 -0.28
N GLY A 421 10.70 -28.90 0.46
CA GLY A 421 9.71 -29.64 1.28
C GLY A 421 9.07 -28.83 2.41
N LYS A 422 9.70 -27.74 2.86
CA LYS A 422 9.17 -26.85 3.92
C LYS A 422 8.53 -25.56 3.37
N ARG A 423 8.64 -25.28 2.07
CA ARG A 423 8.10 -24.04 1.46
C ARG A 423 6.58 -23.91 1.59
N ARG A 424 5.83 -25.01 1.50
CA ARG A 424 4.35 -25.01 1.62
C ARG A 424 3.85 -24.43 2.94
N ASN A 425 4.63 -24.55 4.02
CA ASN A 425 4.27 -24.03 5.35
C ASN A 425 5.12 -22.80 5.74
N CYS A 426 5.92 -22.25 4.82
CA CYS A 426 6.76 -21.10 5.08
C CYS A 426 5.91 -19.84 5.25
N ARG A 427 5.82 -19.34 6.48
CA ARG A 427 5.09 -18.09 6.80
C ARG A 427 5.64 -16.88 6.04
N THR A 428 6.96 -16.82 5.85
CA THR A 428 7.62 -15.73 5.15
C THR A 428 7.25 -15.72 3.67
N LEU A 429 7.24 -16.88 3.01
CA LEU A 429 6.76 -17.04 1.64
C LEU A 429 5.29 -16.62 1.49
N HIS A 430 4.43 -17.10 2.38
CA HIS A 430 3.01 -16.72 2.40
C HIS A 430 2.79 -15.21 2.62
N ARG A 431 3.63 -14.57 3.45
CA ARG A 431 3.62 -13.11 3.64
C ARG A 431 3.96 -12.41 2.32
N TRP A 432 5.03 -12.80 1.64
CA TRP A 432 5.45 -12.13 0.40
C TRP A 432 4.48 -12.34 -0.76
N GLU A 433 3.92 -13.54 -0.91
CA GLU A 433 2.88 -13.79 -1.92
C GLU A 433 1.66 -12.90 -1.69
N ARG A 434 1.29 -12.68 -0.42
CA ARG A 434 0.23 -11.74 -0.05
C ARG A 434 0.60 -10.30 -0.40
N GLU A 435 1.80 -9.85 -0.05
CA GLU A 435 2.26 -8.49 -0.36
C GLU A 435 2.32 -8.24 -1.87
N ARG A 436 2.84 -9.18 -2.66
CA ARG A 436 2.84 -9.10 -4.14
C ARG A 436 1.43 -8.99 -4.69
N ARG A 437 0.50 -9.78 -4.16
CA ARG A 437 -0.91 -9.72 -4.54
C ARG A 437 -1.51 -8.36 -4.19
N ASP A 438 -1.26 -7.83 -3.00
CA ASP A 438 -1.79 -6.54 -2.58
C ASP A 438 -1.22 -5.37 -3.40
N VAL A 439 0.06 -5.43 -3.77
CA VAL A 439 0.68 -4.50 -4.72
C VAL A 439 -0.03 -4.53 -6.07
N TRP A 440 -0.25 -5.73 -6.61
CA TRP A 440 -0.92 -5.89 -7.89
C TRP A 440 -2.36 -5.37 -7.83
N LEU A 441 -3.13 -5.76 -6.80
CA LEU A 441 -4.49 -5.29 -6.58
C LEU A 441 -4.56 -3.76 -6.51
N THR A 442 -3.61 -3.13 -5.80
CA THR A 442 -3.49 -1.67 -5.73
C THR A 442 -3.23 -1.05 -7.11
N ARG A 443 -2.36 -1.67 -7.92
CA ARG A 443 -2.05 -1.23 -9.29
C ARG A 443 -3.25 -1.29 -10.22
N VAL A 444 -4.01 -2.38 -10.20
CA VAL A 444 -5.21 -2.53 -11.05
C VAL A 444 -6.45 -1.86 -10.44
N GLY A 445 -6.35 -1.32 -9.22
CA GLY A 445 -7.44 -0.66 -8.50
C GLY A 445 -8.55 -1.62 -8.05
N CYS A 446 -8.19 -2.87 -7.78
CA CYS A 446 -9.07 -3.91 -7.22
C CYS A 446 -8.82 -4.11 -5.71
N ASP A 447 -8.26 -3.09 -5.05
CA ASP A 447 -8.02 -3.01 -3.61
C ASP A 447 -9.21 -2.43 -2.83
N VAL A 448 -10.17 -1.82 -3.54
CA VAL A 448 -11.45 -1.27 -3.06
C VAL A 448 -12.57 -1.69 -4.01
N TRP A 449 -13.81 -1.73 -3.55
CA TRP A 449 -14.95 -1.91 -4.45
C TRP A 449 -15.37 -0.57 -5.07
N GLU A 450 -15.71 -0.60 -6.35
CA GLU A 450 -16.19 0.57 -7.09
C GLU A 450 -17.63 0.29 -7.55
N PRO A 451 -18.61 1.16 -7.22
CA PRO A 451 -19.96 1.02 -7.75
C PRO A 451 -19.95 1.18 -9.28
N GLU A 452 -20.79 0.40 -9.98
CA GLU A 452 -20.81 0.33 -11.45
C GLU A 452 -21.41 1.59 -12.09
N PHE A 453 -22.40 2.16 -11.41
CA PHE A 453 -22.89 3.52 -11.63
C PHE A 453 -22.54 4.29 -10.36
N ALA A 454 -21.67 5.29 -10.46
CA ALA A 454 -21.57 6.25 -9.37
C ALA A 454 -22.98 6.83 -9.20
N VAL A 455 -23.50 6.88 -7.98
CA VAL A 455 -24.60 7.80 -7.64
C VAL A 455 -24.02 9.20 -7.75
N ARG A 456 -23.80 9.64 -8.99
CA ARG A 456 -23.87 11.02 -9.37
C ARG A 456 -25.19 11.11 -10.07
N ASP A 457 -26.23 11.38 -9.28
CA ASP A 457 -27.36 12.09 -9.83
C ASP A 457 -26.83 13.33 -10.56
N ALA A 458 -27.42 13.52 -11.72
CA ALA A 458 -27.37 14.72 -12.52
C ALA A 458 -27.28 15.99 -11.67
N GLU A 459 -26.40 16.91 -12.06
CA GLU A 459 -26.79 18.26 -12.47
C GLU A 459 -25.54 19.07 -12.87
N LEU A 460 -25.60 19.53 -14.13
CA LEU A 460 -24.92 20.69 -14.76
C LEU A 460 -23.39 20.69 -14.89
#